data_AF-A0A3D4QPL9-F1
#
_entry.id   AF-A0A3D4QPL9-F1
#
_cell.length_a   1.000
_cell.length_b   1.000
_cell.length_c   1.000
_cell.angle_alpha   90.00
_cell.angle_beta   90.00
_cell.angle_gamma   90.00
#
_symmetry.space_group_name_H-M   'P 1'
#
loop_
_entity.id
_entity.type
_entity.pdbx_description
1 polymer ?
#
loop_
_entity_poly.entity_id
_entity_poly.type
_entity_poly.pdbx_seq_one_letter_code
_entity_poly.pdbx_strand_id
1 'polypeptide(L)'
;MRSDQPVSSILLENTRKLNKILQASGIKGVVFSDVTEILSQILDCNVFIVSRKGHIMGISLRKENSTQPFIETESNEFHFSDKYNQKLLEYEDTQINLIQDMDNNISITIVPIHSGTERLGTLIFELFGTEMTAEDIILAEYGATATCMEIMRSKTAKLEEKARKKAVVQLAMGTLSYSEIEAVESIFKELDGIEGLLIASKIADQAGITRSVIVNALRKLESAGIIESRSLGMKGTHIKILNEELLAELESTK
;
A
#
# COMPACT_ATOMS: atom_id res chain seq x y z
N MET A 1 -37.49 -27.11 10.86
CA MET A 1 -37.41 -27.83 9.57
C MET A 1 -36.94 -26.82 8.54
N ARG A 2 -35.68 -26.88 8.10
CA ARG A 2 -35.27 -26.17 6.88
C ARG A 2 -35.93 -26.93 5.73
N SER A 3 -36.91 -26.31 5.10
CA SER A 3 -37.53 -26.81 3.88
C SER A 3 -36.46 -27.06 2.82
N ASP A 4 -36.68 -28.07 1.99
CA ASP A 4 -35.89 -28.40 0.78
C ASP A 4 -35.92 -27.24 -0.23
N GLN A 5 -35.29 -26.11 0.10
CA GLN A 5 -34.92 -25.13 -0.91
C GLN A 5 -33.66 -25.66 -1.61
N PRO A 6 -33.67 -25.82 -2.95
CA PRO A 6 -32.47 -26.19 -3.67
C PRO A 6 -31.42 -25.10 -3.45
N VAL A 7 -30.28 -25.48 -2.90
CA VAL A 7 -29.10 -24.61 -2.84
C VAL A 7 -28.76 -24.22 -4.28
N SER A 8 -28.65 -22.91 -4.57
CA SER A 8 -28.16 -22.45 -5.87
C SER A 8 -26.76 -23.03 -6.08
N SER A 9 -26.67 -24.05 -6.93
CA SER A 9 -25.41 -24.76 -7.21
C SER A 9 -24.38 -23.81 -7.82
N ILE A 10 -24.85 -22.82 -8.58
CA ILE A 10 -24.06 -21.80 -9.25
C ILE A 10 -23.47 -20.83 -8.23
N LEU A 11 -24.27 -20.25 -7.35
CA LEU A 11 -23.79 -19.35 -6.30
C LEU A 11 -22.73 -20.02 -5.44
N LEU A 12 -22.99 -21.26 -5.00
CA LEU A 12 -22.03 -22.02 -4.19
C LEU A 12 -20.71 -22.27 -4.93
N GLU A 13 -20.76 -22.59 -6.23
CA GLU A 13 -19.57 -22.78 -7.05
C GLU A 13 -18.77 -21.47 -7.19
N ASN A 14 -19.47 -20.35 -7.44
CA ASN A 14 -18.85 -19.03 -7.56
C ASN A 14 -18.22 -18.57 -6.24
N THR A 15 -18.89 -18.78 -5.11
CA THR A 15 -18.31 -18.51 -3.78
C THR A 15 -17.06 -19.36 -3.54
N ARG A 16 -17.04 -20.63 -3.98
CA ARG A 16 -15.87 -21.50 -3.86
C ARG A 16 -14.71 -21.05 -4.75
N LYS A 17 -14.98 -20.60 -5.98
CA LYS A 17 -13.96 -20.04 -6.88
C LYS A 17 -13.31 -18.80 -6.28
N LEU A 18 -14.12 -17.87 -5.76
CA LEU A 18 -13.63 -16.66 -5.11
C LEU A 18 -12.79 -17.00 -3.87
N ASN A 19 -13.25 -17.93 -3.03
CA ASN A 19 -12.49 -18.42 -1.87
C ASN A 19 -11.12 -19.00 -2.23
N LYS A 20 -11.02 -19.78 -3.31
CA LYS A 20 -9.74 -20.37 -3.72
C LYS A 20 -8.69 -19.31 -4.04
N ILE A 21 -9.07 -18.22 -4.70
CA ILE A 21 -8.16 -17.11 -4.99
C ILE A 21 -7.68 -16.48 -3.68
N LEU A 22 -8.60 -16.16 -2.77
CA LEU A 22 -8.26 -15.57 -1.47
C LEU A 22 -7.35 -16.46 -0.62
N GLN A 23 -7.55 -17.78 -0.69
CA GLN A 23 -6.73 -18.75 0.06
C GLN A 23 -5.37 -19.00 -0.59
N ALA A 24 -5.27 -18.96 -1.92
CA ALA A 24 -4.03 -19.18 -2.66
C ALA A 24 -2.98 -18.08 -2.40
N SER A 25 -3.44 -16.91 -1.96
CA SER A 25 -2.64 -15.71 -1.74
C SER A 25 -1.63 -15.77 -0.58
N GLY A 26 -1.63 -16.85 0.20
CA GLY A 26 -0.55 -17.25 1.11
C GLY A 26 0.16 -16.11 1.86
N ILE A 27 1.49 -16.19 1.94
CA ILE A 27 2.34 -15.19 2.64
C ILE A 27 2.47 -13.87 1.86
N LYS A 28 2.26 -13.88 0.53
CA LYS A 28 2.56 -12.74 -0.34
C LYS A 28 1.47 -11.65 -0.42
N GLY A 29 0.21 -11.96 -0.11
CA GLY A 29 -0.87 -11.00 -0.35
C GLY A 29 -1.79 -11.51 -1.46
N VAL A 30 -3.08 -11.17 -1.39
CA VAL A 30 -3.93 -11.24 -2.58
C VAL A 30 -3.56 -10.06 -3.47
N VAL A 31 -3.41 -10.31 -4.76
CA VAL A 31 -3.25 -9.23 -5.72
C VAL A 31 -4.65 -8.73 -6.10
N PHE A 32 -4.90 -7.43 -6.00
CA PHE A 32 -6.21 -6.86 -6.32
C PHE A 32 -6.65 -7.19 -7.76
N SER A 33 -5.70 -7.36 -8.68
CA SER A 33 -5.96 -7.84 -10.04
C SER A 33 -6.69 -9.18 -10.06
N ASP A 34 -6.28 -10.13 -9.22
CA ASP A 34 -6.84 -11.48 -9.18
C ASP A 34 -8.30 -11.44 -8.68
N VAL A 35 -8.58 -10.55 -7.72
CA VAL A 35 -9.94 -10.30 -7.20
C VAL A 35 -10.81 -9.68 -8.28
N THR A 36 -10.33 -8.64 -8.96
CA THR A 36 -11.09 -8.01 -10.05
C THR A 36 -11.32 -8.97 -11.20
N GLU A 37 -10.34 -9.80 -11.56
CA GLU A 37 -10.45 -10.76 -12.66
C GLU A 37 -11.50 -11.82 -12.33
N ILE A 38 -11.47 -12.44 -11.14
CA ILE A 38 -12.43 -13.48 -10.80
C ILE A 38 -13.86 -12.93 -10.67
N LEU A 39 -14.03 -11.75 -10.07
CA LEU A 39 -15.33 -11.09 -9.98
C LEU A 39 -15.86 -10.73 -11.37
N SER A 40 -15.01 -10.17 -12.22
CA SER A 40 -15.32 -9.83 -13.61
C SER A 40 -15.72 -11.06 -14.42
N GLN A 41 -15.07 -12.21 -14.18
CA GLN A 41 -15.42 -13.47 -14.81
C GLN A 41 -16.74 -14.06 -14.33
N ILE A 42 -17.00 -14.00 -13.02
CA ILE A 42 -18.21 -14.55 -12.39
C ILE A 42 -19.46 -13.74 -12.76
N LEU A 43 -19.33 -12.41 -12.76
CA LEU A 43 -20.44 -11.47 -12.95
C LEU A 43 -20.56 -10.95 -14.40
N ASP A 44 -19.67 -11.39 -15.28
CA ASP A 44 -19.56 -10.98 -16.69
C ASP A 44 -19.58 -9.45 -16.91
N CYS A 45 -18.84 -8.72 -16.08
CA CYS A 45 -18.86 -7.26 -16.05
C CYS A 45 -17.46 -6.65 -15.90
N ASN A 46 -17.34 -5.34 -16.11
CA ASN A 46 -16.13 -4.61 -15.75
C ASN A 46 -16.08 -4.42 -14.22
N VAL A 47 -14.90 -4.51 -13.62
CA VAL A 47 -14.72 -4.41 -12.17
C VAL A 47 -13.56 -3.49 -11.82
N PHE A 48 -13.78 -2.59 -10.87
CA PHE A 48 -12.79 -1.63 -10.38
C PHE A 48 -12.71 -1.67 -8.86
N ILE A 49 -11.51 -1.84 -8.32
CA ILE A 49 -11.21 -1.61 -6.90
C ILE A 49 -10.55 -0.24 -6.78
N VAL A 50 -11.20 0.68 -6.08
CA VAL A 50 -10.75 2.05 -5.90
C VAL A 50 -10.38 2.29 -4.44
N SER A 51 -9.21 2.86 -4.18
CA SER A 51 -8.85 3.35 -2.86
C SER A 51 -9.69 4.57 -2.47
N ARG A 52 -9.74 4.90 -1.18
CA ARG A 52 -10.35 6.15 -0.69
C ARG A 52 -9.84 7.42 -1.39
N LYS A 53 -8.61 7.41 -1.92
CA LYS A 53 -8.00 8.55 -2.62
C LYS A 53 -8.29 8.60 -4.13
N GLY A 54 -9.07 7.67 -4.67
CA GLY A 54 -9.38 7.62 -6.10
C GLY A 54 -8.38 6.83 -6.96
N HIS A 55 -7.26 6.37 -6.39
CA HIS A 55 -6.34 5.44 -7.05
C HIS A 55 -7.02 4.08 -7.29
N ILE A 56 -7.01 3.61 -8.53
CA ILE A 56 -7.55 2.31 -8.94
C ILE A 56 -6.49 1.23 -8.67
N MET A 57 -6.72 0.46 -7.61
CA MET A 57 -5.79 -0.57 -7.14
C MET A 57 -5.91 -1.89 -7.91
N GLY A 58 -7.05 -2.10 -8.59
CA GLY A 58 -7.30 -3.25 -9.44
C GLY A 58 -8.38 -2.93 -10.47
N ILE A 59 -8.19 -3.43 -11.69
CA ILE A 59 -9.09 -3.22 -12.82
C ILE A 59 -9.16 -4.50 -13.64
N SER A 60 -10.37 -4.92 -14.00
CA SER A 60 -10.62 -5.98 -14.97
C SER A 60 -11.71 -5.54 -15.92
N LEU A 61 -11.37 -5.46 -17.21
CA LEU A 61 -12.27 -5.03 -18.27
C LEU A 61 -12.71 -6.26 -19.06
N ARG A 62 -13.90 -6.78 -18.76
CA ARG A 62 -14.51 -7.92 -19.48
C ARG A 62 -15.00 -7.49 -20.86
N LYS A 63 -15.47 -6.25 -20.97
CA LYS A 63 -15.74 -5.58 -22.24
C LYS A 63 -14.60 -4.60 -22.48
N GLU A 64 -14.07 -4.54 -23.71
CA GLU A 64 -12.91 -3.69 -24.05
C GLU A 64 -13.15 -2.18 -23.78
N ASN A 65 -14.42 -1.78 -23.66
CA ASN A 65 -14.81 -0.40 -23.37
C ASN A 65 -15.33 -0.27 -21.93
N SER A 66 -15.03 0.88 -21.30
CA SER A 66 -15.58 1.30 -20.01
C SER A 66 -16.11 2.73 -20.12
N THR A 67 -17.21 3.02 -19.42
CA THR A 67 -17.78 4.38 -19.30
C THR A 67 -17.31 5.11 -18.05
N GLN A 68 -16.56 4.43 -17.18
CA GLN A 68 -16.01 5.02 -15.96
C GLN A 68 -14.95 6.09 -16.29
N PRO A 69 -15.01 7.29 -15.67
CA PRO A 69 -14.16 8.42 -16.03
C PRO A 69 -12.79 8.36 -15.32
N PHE A 70 -11.98 7.34 -15.63
CA PHE A 70 -10.61 7.22 -15.13
C PHE A 70 -9.58 7.75 -16.12
N ILE A 71 -8.46 8.22 -15.58
CA ILE A 71 -7.30 8.71 -16.33
C ILE A 71 -6.06 7.91 -15.93
N GLU A 72 -5.12 7.80 -16.85
CA GLU A 72 -3.79 7.26 -16.59
C GLU A 72 -2.83 8.40 -16.20
N THR A 73 -2.05 8.19 -15.15
CA THR A 73 -1.04 9.14 -14.69
C THR A 73 0.31 8.87 -15.36
N GLU A 74 1.26 9.81 -15.22
CA GLU A 74 2.63 9.65 -15.74
C GLU A 74 3.37 8.42 -15.17
N SER A 75 2.90 7.89 -14.05
CA SER A 75 3.44 6.67 -13.41
C SER A 75 2.76 5.38 -13.88
N ASN A 76 1.94 5.43 -14.94
CA ASN A 76 1.19 4.28 -15.46
C ASN A 76 0.17 3.73 -14.42
N GLU A 77 -0.32 4.61 -13.53
CA GLU A 77 -1.34 4.30 -12.54
C GLU A 77 -2.69 4.90 -12.97
N PHE A 78 -3.79 4.21 -12.67
CA PHE A 78 -5.12 4.69 -13.03
C PHE A 78 -5.80 5.39 -11.85
N HIS A 79 -6.45 6.51 -12.12
CA HIS A 79 -7.13 7.32 -11.10
C HIS A 79 -8.48 7.82 -11.58
N PHE A 80 -9.45 7.85 -10.67
CA PHE A 80 -10.65 8.65 -10.86
C PHE A 80 -10.40 10.12 -10.53
N SER A 81 -11.09 11.03 -11.23
CA SER A 81 -11.07 12.45 -10.86
C SER A 81 -11.55 12.64 -9.42
N ASP A 82 -10.97 13.61 -8.70
CA ASP A 82 -11.34 13.89 -7.30
C ASP A 82 -12.84 14.12 -7.14
N LYS A 83 -13.46 14.83 -8.09
CA LYS A 83 -14.90 15.10 -8.11
C LYS A 83 -15.73 13.81 -8.21
N TYR A 84 -15.30 12.87 -9.05
CA TYR A 84 -16.00 11.58 -9.19
C TYR A 84 -15.78 10.71 -7.95
N ASN A 85 -14.54 10.63 -7.45
CA ASN A 85 -14.22 9.87 -6.24
C ASN A 85 -14.98 10.39 -5.02
N GLN A 86 -15.12 11.71 -4.83
CA GLN A 86 -15.92 12.29 -3.75
C GLN A 86 -17.37 11.81 -3.79
N LYS A 87 -18.00 11.79 -4.97
CA LYS A 87 -19.36 11.25 -5.13
C LYS A 87 -19.44 9.77 -4.76
N LEU A 88 -18.45 8.96 -5.14
CA LEU A 88 -18.40 7.55 -4.78
C LEU A 88 -18.34 7.32 -3.26
N LEU A 89 -17.68 8.24 -2.55
CA LEU A 89 -17.55 8.19 -1.09
C LEU A 89 -18.83 8.62 -0.35
N GLU A 90 -19.79 9.28 -1.02
CA GLU A 90 -21.09 9.64 -0.44
C GLU A 90 -22.02 8.43 -0.26
N TYR A 91 -21.80 7.35 -1.03
CA TYR A 91 -22.59 6.13 -0.92
C TYR A 91 -22.10 5.27 0.24
N GLU A 92 -22.83 5.25 1.36
CA GLU A 92 -22.50 4.43 2.54
C GLU A 92 -23.01 2.98 2.43
N ASP A 93 -24.06 2.75 1.64
CA ASP A 93 -24.62 1.42 1.40
C ASP A 93 -24.48 1.02 -0.08
N THR A 94 -24.53 -0.29 -0.35
CA THR A 94 -24.52 -0.84 -1.71
C THR A 94 -25.63 -0.20 -2.56
N GLN A 95 -25.23 0.41 -3.67
CA GLN A 95 -26.16 0.95 -4.68
C GLN A 95 -26.15 0.05 -5.90
N ILE A 96 -27.32 -0.45 -6.27
CA ILE A 96 -27.46 -1.44 -7.35
C ILE A 96 -28.04 -0.81 -8.61
N ASN A 97 -27.54 -1.25 -9.77
CA ASN A 97 -28.11 -0.95 -11.08
C ASN A 97 -28.37 0.55 -11.34
N LEU A 98 -27.47 1.42 -10.87
CA LEU A 98 -27.50 2.85 -11.18
C LEU A 98 -27.32 3.03 -12.69
N ILE A 99 -28.34 3.54 -13.36
CA ILE A 99 -28.30 3.65 -14.82
C ILE A 99 -27.35 4.79 -15.20
N GLN A 100 -26.27 4.42 -15.88
CA GLN A 100 -25.25 5.35 -16.35
C GLN A 100 -25.56 5.81 -17.78
N ASP A 101 -26.01 4.87 -18.62
CA ASP A 101 -26.34 5.12 -20.02
C ASP A 101 -27.54 4.26 -20.43
N MET A 102 -28.69 4.94 -20.63
CA MET A 102 -29.93 4.28 -21.05
C MET A 102 -29.85 3.75 -22.48
N ASP A 103 -29.14 4.45 -23.36
CA ASP A 103 -29.08 4.13 -24.79
C ASP A 103 -28.22 2.88 -25.03
N ASN A 104 -27.16 2.72 -24.25
CA ASN A 104 -26.28 1.55 -24.29
C ASN A 104 -26.63 0.47 -23.25
N ASN A 105 -27.70 0.67 -22.48
CA ASN A 105 -28.15 -0.21 -21.39
C ASN A 105 -27.02 -0.57 -20.41
N ILE A 106 -26.28 0.46 -19.96
CA ILE A 106 -25.14 0.31 -19.03
C ILE A 106 -25.60 0.69 -17.63
N SER A 107 -25.44 -0.25 -16.71
CA SER A 107 -25.76 -0.08 -15.30
C SER A 107 -24.52 -0.22 -14.43
N ILE A 108 -24.51 0.47 -13.30
CA ILE A 108 -23.40 0.45 -12.35
C ILE A 108 -23.91 0.00 -10.99
N THR A 109 -23.19 -0.95 -10.41
CA THR A 109 -23.33 -1.27 -8.99
C THR A 109 -22.11 -0.77 -8.23
N ILE A 110 -22.36 -0.05 -7.16
CA ILE A 110 -21.34 0.52 -6.27
C ILE A 110 -21.44 -0.20 -4.94
N VAL A 111 -20.36 -0.87 -4.55
CA VAL A 111 -20.25 -1.55 -3.26
C VAL A 111 -19.18 -0.86 -2.42
N PRO A 112 -19.56 -0.21 -1.33
CA PRO A 112 -18.64 0.31 -0.33
C PRO A 112 -17.69 -0.73 0.27
N ILE A 113 -16.44 -0.36 0.50
CA ILE A 113 -15.46 -1.18 1.22
C ILE A 113 -15.17 -0.54 2.57
N HIS A 114 -15.69 -1.12 3.65
CA HIS A 114 -15.48 -0.64 5.02
C HIS A 114 -14.68 -1.63 5.87
N SER A 115 -13.89 -1.09 6.80
CA SER A 115 -13.27 -1.82 7.92
C SER A 115 -13.75 -1.19 9.23
N GLY A 116 -14.73 -1.83 9.88
CA GLY A 116 -15.39 -1.23 11.04
C GLY A 116 -16.07 0.08 10.64
N THR A 117 -15.65 1.19 11.26
CA THR A 117 -16.17 2.54 10.94
C THR A 117 -15.34 3.27 9.88
N GLU A 118 -14.22 2.70 9.41
CA GLU A 118 -13.35 3.34 8.42
C GLU A 118 -13.76 2.92 7.00
N ARG A 119 -14.09 3.89 6.14
CA ARG A 119 -14.23 3.68 4.69
C ARG A 119 -12.85 3.53 4.05
N LEU A 120 -12.57 2.38 3.45
CA LEU A 120 -11.27 2.06 2.83
C LEU A 120 -11.23 2.33 1.33
N GLY A 121 -12.36 2.18 0.66
CA GLY A 121 -12.43 2.28 -0.80
C GLY A 121 -13.80 1.94 -1.36
N THR A 122 -13.88 1.74 -2.66
CA THR A 122 -15.12 1.44 -3.38
C THR A 122 -14.86 0.36 -4.41
N LEU A 123 -15.74 -0.64 -4.46
CA LEU A 123 -15.77 -1.65 -5.50
C LEU A 123 -16.89 -1.28 -6.48
N ILE A 124 -16.56 -1.18 -7.77
CA ILE A 124 -17.49 -0.77 -8.81
C ILE A 124 -17.64 -1.89 -9.81
N PHE A 125 -18.87 -2.19 -10.18
CA PHE A 125 -19.23 -3.12 -11.23
C PHE A 125 -19.96 -2.34 -12.32
N GLU A 126 -19.47 -2.45 -13.55
CA GLU A 126 -20.11 -1.85 -14.71
C GLU A 126 -20.61 -2.97 -15.62
N LEU A 127 -21.92 -3.07 -15.72
CA LEU A 127 -22.65 -4.12 -16.42
C LEU A 127 -23.20 -3.59 -17.75
N PHE A 128 -23.20 -4.46 -18.76
CA PHE A 128 -23.60 -4.12 -20.12
C PHE A 128 -24.77 -5.00 -20.56
N GLY A 129 -25.96 -4.40 -20.64
CA GLY A 129 -27.17 -5.11 -21.07
C GLY A 129 -27.80 -6.02 -20.02
N THR A 130 -27.26 -6.06 -18.81
CA THR A 130 -27.70 -6.93 -17.71
C THR A 130 -27.80 -6.16 -16.39
N GLU A 131 -28.62 -6.68 -15.49
CA GLU A 131 -28.78 -6.18 -14.11
C GLU A 131 -28.24 -7.21 -13.12
N MET A 132 -27.75 -6.73 -11.97
CA MET A 132 -27.34 -7.62 -10.89
C MET A 132 -28.54 -8.28 -10.21
N THR A 133 -28.48 -9.60 -10.06
CA THR A 133 -29.41 -10.37 -9.25
C THR A 133 -29.03 -10.32 -7.76
N ALA A 134 -29.91 -10.82 -6.89
CA ALA A 134 -29.59 -10.97 -5.47
C ALA A 134 -28.36 -11.85 -5.21
N GLU A 135 -28.15 -12.90 -6.02
CA GLU A 135 -26.97 -13.78 -5.91
C GLU A 135 -25.69 -13.03 -6.32
N ASP A 136 -25.77 -12.16 -7.32
CA ASP A 136 -24.66 -11.32 -7.77
C ASP A 136 -24.27 -10.28 -6.72
N ILE A 137 -25.27 -9.67 -6.07
CA ILE A 137 -25.05 -8.71 -4.99
C ILE A 137 -24.36 -9.39 -3.80
N ILE A 138 -24.76 -10.62 -3.44
CA ILE A 138 -24.09 -11.41 -2.40
C ILE A 138 -22.60 -11.62 -2.75
N LEU A 139 -22.30 -11.98 -4.01
CA LEU A 139 -20.93 -12.17 -4.46
C LEU A 139 -20.13 -10.86 -4.49
N ALA A 140 -20.78 -9.75 -4.86
CA ALA A 140 -20.19 -8.42 -4.90
C ALA A 140 -19.81 -7.93 -3.48
N GLU A 141 -20.70 -8.05 -2.51
CA GLU A 141 -20.45 -7.68 -1.11
C GLU A 141 -19.43 -8.63 -0.44
N TYR A 142 -19.48 -9.91 -0.79
CA TYR A 142 -18.45 -10.86 -0.36
C TYR A 142 -17.07 -10.48 -0.91
N GLY A 143 -17.00 -10.09 -2.18
CA GLY A 143 -15.81 -9.55 -2.82
C GLY A 143 -15.30 -8.27 -2.17
N ALA A 144 -16.20 -7.35 -1.78
CA ALA A 144 -15.84 -6.13 -1.05
C ALA A 144 -15.25 -6.46 0.33
N THR A 145 -15.84 -7.41 1.06
CA THR A 145 -15.33 -7.86 2.37
C THR A 145 -13.94 -8.49 2.23
N ALA A 146 -13.75 -9.34 1.22
CA ALA A 146 -12.45 -9.95 0.93
C ALA A 146 -11.39 -8.89 0.57
N THR A 147 -11.76 -7.91 -0.25
CA THR A 147 -10.89 -6.79 -0.63
C THR A 147 -10.52 -5.95 0.60
N CYS A 148 -11.46 -5.70 1.51
CA CYS A 148 -11.22 -5.01 2.77
C CYS A 148 -10.11 -5.69 3.58
N MET A 149 -10.19 -7.01 3.76
CA MET A 149 -9.19 -7.77 4.51
C MET A 149 -7.78 -7.59 3.93
N GLU A 150 -7.66 -7.52 2.61
CA GLU A 150 -6.37 -7.38 1.92
C GLU A 150 -5.82 -5.96 1.96
N ILE A 151 -6.69 -4.95 1.87
CA ILE A 151 -6.29 -3.55 2.14
C ILE A 151 -5.75 -3.43 3.57
N MET A 152 -6.45 -4.01 4.55
CA MET A 152 -6.03 -3.98 5.95
C MET A 152 -4.72 -4.72 6.17
N ARG A 153 -4.55 -5.90 5.57
CA ARG A 153 -3.30 -6.64 5.61
C ARG A 153 -2.13 -5.84 5.05
N SER A 154 -2.31 -5.20 3.88
CA SER A 154 -1.29 -4.35 3.26
C SER A 154 -0.93 -3.16 4.15
N LYS A 155 -1.93 -2.51 4.78
CA LYS A 155 -1.74 -1.42 5.74
C LYS A 155 -0.93 -1.90 6.96
N THR A 156 -1.28 -3.06 7.54
CA THR A 156 -0.58 -3.65 8.68
C THR A 156 0.87 -4.02 8.32
N ALA A 157 1.11 -4.66 7.18
CA ALA A 157 2.47 -5.02 6.74
C ALA A 157 3.36 -3.77 6.57
N LYS A 158 2.82 -2.67 6.04
CA LYS A 158 3.56 -1.40 5.94
C LYS A 158 3.87 -0.81 7.32
N LEU A 159 2.95 -0.90 8.27
CA LEU A 159 3.16 -0.44 9.65
C LEU A 159 4.20 -1.29 10.39
N GLU A 160 4.13 -2.62 10.25
CA GLU A 160 5.10 -3.55 10.81
C GLU A 160 6.50 -3.31 10.24
N GLU A 161 6.61 -3.10 8.93
CA GLU A 161 7.89 -2.79 8.28
C GLU A 161 8.47 -1.47 8.82
N LYS A 162 7.64 -0.44 8.94
CA LYS A 162 8.07 0.84 9.51
C LYS A 162 8.49 0.69 10.98
N ALA A 163 7.72 -0.04 11.79
CA ALA A 163 8.06 -0.30 13.19
C ALA A 163 9.37 -1.09 13.31
N ARG A 164 9.59 -2.08 12.44
CA ARG A 164 10.84 -2.84 12.37
C ARG A 164 12.02 -1.94 12.02
N LYS A 165 11.89 -1.11 10.99
CA LYS A 165 12.93 -0.13 10.61
C LYS A 165 13.27 0.80 11.77
N LYS A 166 12.26 1.32 12.47
CA LYS A 166 12.47 2.16 13.65
C LYS A 166 13.16 1.39 14.79
N ALA A 167 12.74 0.16 15.08
CA ALA A 167 13.33 -0.66 16.14
C ALA A 167 14.81 -0.95 15.90
N VAL A 168 15.20 -1.22 14.64
CA VAL A 168 16.62 -1.41 14.27
C VAL A 168 17.44 -0.16 14.56
N VAL A 169 16.91 1.03 14.21
CA VAL A 169 17.57 2.31 14.52
C VAL A 169 17.72 2.51 16.01
N GLN A 170 16.64 2.33 16.78
CA GLN A 170 16.67 2.52 18.23
C GLN A 170 17.67 1.60 18.92
N LEU A 171 17.71 0.33 18.51
CA LEU A 171 18.68 -0.63 19.04
C LEU A 171 20.12 -0.19 18.75
N ALA A 172 20.41 0.24 17.52
CA ALA A 172 21.75 0.68 17.14
C ALA A 172 22.16 1.95 17.88
N MET A 173 21.26 2.94 17.99
CA MET A 173 21.50 4.17 18.76
C MET A 173 21.78 3.85 20.23
N GLY A 174 21.09 2.87 20.82
CA GLY A 174 21.36 2.39 22.19
C GLY A 174 22.74 1.75 22.39
N THR A 175 23.45 1.37 21.32
CA THR A 175 24.84 0.86 21.40
C THR A 175 25.90 1.96 21.28
N LEU A 176 25.50 3.17 20.91
CA LEU A 176 26.39 4.32 20.80
C LEU A 176 26.61 4.95 22.18
N SER A 177 27.84 5.36 22.45
CA SER A 177 28.17 6.24 23.57
C SER A 177 27.75 7.68 23.27
N TYR A 178 27.66 8.52 24.30
CA TYR A 178 27.25 9.92 24.15
C TYR A 178 28.06 10.67 23.07
N SER A 179 29.39 10.57 23.10
CA SER A 179 30.24 11.19 22.08
C SER A 179 30.10 10.58 20.69
N GLU A 180 29.71 9.29 20.59
CA GLU A 180 29.40 8.66 19.29
C GLU A 180 28.05 9.15 18.74
N ILE A 181 27.07 9.43 19.59
CA ILE A 181 25.79 10.06 19.18
C ILE A 181 26.04 11.48 18.67
N GLU A 182 26.81 12.30 19.40
CA GLU A 182 27.19 13.64 18.94
C GLU A 182 27.94 13.58 17.60
N ALA A 183 28.86 12.62 17.45
CA ALA A 183 29.56 12.40 16.19
C ALA A 183 28.59 12.11 15.04
N VAL A 184 27.61 11.23 15.27
CA VAL A 184 26.57 10.88 14.29
C VAL A 184 25.76 12.11 13.90
N GLU A 185 25.33 12.94 14.86
CA GLU A 185 24.62 14.17 14.53
C GLU A 185 25.45 15.12 13.67
N SER A 186 26.73 15.32 14.00
CA SER A 186 27.62 16.19 13.22
C SER A 186 27.84 15.66 11.81
N ILE A 187 28.00 14.34 11.66
CA ILE A 187 28.10 13.66 10.37
C ILE A 187 26.87 13.94 9.51
N PHE A 188 25.67 13.72 10.04
CA PHE A 188 24.44 13.84 9.26
C PHE A 188 23.97 15.27 9.05
N LYS A 189 24.40 16.24 9.88
CA LYS A 189 24.24 17.68 9.59
C LYS A 189 25.08 18.13 8.39
N GLU A 190 26.20 17.46 8.13
CA GLU A 190 27.09 17.79 7.01
C GLU A 190 26.77 16.99 5.73
N LEU A 191 25.96 15.95 5.83
CA LEU A 191 25.44 15.21 4.68
C LEU A 191 24.29 15.99 4.03
N ASP A 192 24.39 16.28 2.73
CA ASP A 192 23.32 16.94 1.98
C ASP A 192 22.39 15.90 1.35
N GLY A 193 21.53 15.30 2.18
CA GLY A 193 20.56 14.28 1.78
C GLY A 193 20.84 12.87 2.32
N ILE A 194 20.49 11.84 1.56
CA ILE A 194 20.57 10.41 1.96
C ILE A 194 21.92 9.74 1.66
N GLU A 195 22.78 10.39 0.87
CA GLU A 195 24.12 9.91 0.55
C GLU A 195 25.09 11.08 0.37
N GLY A 196 26.36 10.86 0.66
CA GLY A 196 27.36 11.92 0.57
C GLY A 196 28.78 11.49 0.89
N LEU A 197 29.72 12.39 0.59
CA LEU A 197 31.13 12.21 0.89
C LEU A 197 31.47 12.84 2.23
N LEU A 198 32.04 12.04 3.12
CA LEU A 198 32.40 12.45 4.47
C LEU A 198 33.92 12.53 4.65
N ILE A 199 34.40 13.63 5.22
CA ILE A 199 35.80 13.80 5.61
C ILE A 199 35.88 13.80 7.14
N ALA A 200 36.22 12.66 7.73
CA ALA A 200 36.22 12.46 9.19
C ALA A 200 37.13 13.45 9.95
N SER A 201 38.21 13.94 9.33
CA SER A 201 39.06 14.97 9.95
C SER A 201 38.35 16.30 10.14
N LYS A 202 37.55 16.72 9.14
CA LYS A 202 36.83 17.99 9.18
C LYS A 202 35.77 17.99 10.28
N ILE A 203 35.05 16.88 10.42
CA ILE A 203 34.02 16.70 11.45
C ILE A 203 34.64 16.62 12.84
N ALA A 204 35.75 15.89 12.98
CA ALA A 204 36.47 15.81 14.25
C ALA A 204 36.89 17.20 14.76
N ASP A 205 37.43 18.03 13.87
CA ASP A 205 37.88 19.37 14.20
C ASP A 205 36.71 20.32 14.52
N GLN A 206 35.58 20.19 13.81
CA GLN A 206 34.37 21.02 14.03
C GLN A 206 33.60 20.65 15.30
N ALA A 207 33.46 19.35 15.58
CA ALA A 207 32.72 18.85 16.73
C ALA A 207 33.59 18.71 17.99
N GLY A 208 34.91 18.94 17.90
CA GLY A 208 35.82 18.84 19.04
C GLY A 208 36.00 17.41 19.56
N ILE A 209 35.81 16.40 18.70
CA ILE A 209 35.91 14.98 19.04
C ILE A 209 37.08 14.31 18.33
N THR A 210 37.48 13.12 18.80
CA THR A 210 38.54 12.35 18.13
C THR A 210 38.01 11.60 16.91
N ARG A 211 38.84 11.47 15.87
CA ARG A 211 38.47 10.73 14.64
C ARG A 211 38.06 9.27 14.92
N SER A 212 38.62 8.65 15.96
CA SER A 212 38.28 7.27 16.35
C SER A 212 36.82 7.13 16.80
N VAL A 213 36.25 8.16 17.44
CA VAL A 213 34.83 8.19 17.84
C VAL A 213 33.94 8.17 16.60
N ILE A 214 34.25 8.97 15.58
CA ILE A 214 33.52 9.00 14.29
C ILE A 214 33.57 7.63 13.61
N VAL A 215 34.76 7.03 13.49
CA VAL A 215 34.91 5.72 12.83
C VAL A 215 34.17 4.62 13.58
N ASN A 216 34.20 4.64 14.92
CA ASN A 216 33.49 3.64 15.73
C ASN A 216 31.97 3.78 15.61
N ALA A 217 31.45 5.01 15.63
CA ALA A 217 30.03 5.27 15.44
C ALA A 217 29.55 4.77 14.07
N LEU A 218 30.28 5.10 13.01
CA LEU A 218 29.96 4.62 11.65
C LEU A 218 30.01 3.09 11.56
N ARG A 219 31.01 2.44 12.17
CA ARG A 219 31.11 0.97 12.17
C ARG A 219 29.92 0.31 12.86
N LYS A 220 29.43 0.89 13.97
CA LYS A 220 28.26 0.37 14.70
C LYS A 220 26.98 0.50 13.87
N LEU A 221 26.77 1.66 13.22
CA LEU A 221 25.61 1.87 12.34
C LEU A 221 25.64 0.99 11.08
N GLU A 222 26.83 0.79 10.50
CA GLU A 222 27.03 -0.12 9.36
C GLU A 222 26.78 -1.58 9.75
N SER A 223 27.24 -1.99 10.94
CA SER A 223 27.00 -3.34 11.46
C SER A 223 25.50 -3.61 11.72
N ALA A 224 24.73 -2.58 12.03
CA ALA A 224 23.27 -2.65 12.18
C ALA A 224 22.50 -2.57 10.84
N GLY A 225 23.20 -2.40 9.71
CA GLY A 225 22.59 -2.26 8.39
C GLY A 225 21.82 -0.95 8.19
N ILE A 226 22.12 0.08 8.99
CA ILE A 226 21.47 1.39 8.89
C ILE A 226 22.16 2.26 7.83
N ILE A 227 23.47 2.09 7.66
CA ILE A 227 24.26 2.76 6.64
C ILE A 227 25.13 1.77 5.87
N GLU A 228 25.56 2.19 4.69
CA GLU A 228 26.67 1.59 3.96
C GLU A 228 27.82 2.59 3.89
N SER A 229 29.04 2.14 4.17
CA SER A 229 30.24 2.98 4.06
C SER A 229 31.22 2.42 3.03
N ARG A 230 31.79 3.30 2.20
CA ARG A 230 32.84 2.95 1.24
C ARG A 230 34.00 3.92 1.35
N SER A 231 35.15 3.42 1.79
CA SER A 231 36.36 4.24 1.87
C SER A 231 36.87 4.60 0.47
N LEU A 232 37.16 5.89 0.24
CA LEU A 232 37.82 6.41 -0.96
C LEU A 232 39.26 6.85 -0.64
N GLY A 233 39.84 6.31 0.43
CA GLY A 233 41.17 6.67 0.91
C GLY A 233 41.24 8.13 1.38
N MET A 234 42.22 8.87 0.87
CA MET A 234 42.45 10.27 1.28
C MET A 234 41.34 11.23 0.87
N LYS A 235 40.46 10.84 -0.06
CA LYS A 235 39.31 11.67 -0.47
C LYS A 235 38.16 11.64 0.54
N GLY A 236 38.16 10.72 1.49
CA GLY A 236 37.12 10.55 2.50
C GLY A 236 36.40 9.21 2.37
N THR A 237 35.23 9.12 3.01
CA THR A 237 34.37 7.94 3.01
C THR A 237 33.02 8.32 2.43
N HIS A 238 32.58 7.60 1.40
CA HIS A 238 31.21 7.73 0.91
C HIS A 238 30.27 7.00 1.86
N ILE A 239 29.19 7.66 2.29
CA ILE A 239 28.19 7.08 3.17
C ILE A 239 26.84 7.15 2.48
N LYS A 240 26.08 6.07 2.59
CA LYS A 240 24.68 6.00 2.14
C LYS A 240 23.79 5.52 3.27
N ILE A 241 22.70 6.23 3.51
CA ILE A 241 21.68 5.86 4.48
C ILE A 241 20.79 4.78 3.85
N LEU A 242 20.70 3.63 4.51
CA LEU A 242 19.81 2.52 4.10
C LEU A 242 18.46 2.59 4.83
N ASN A 243 18.44 3.20 6.02
CA ASN A 243 17.24 3.35 6.83
C ASN A 243 17.01 4.82 7.20
N GLU A 244 16.05 5.45 6.53
CA GLU A 244 15.70 6.87 6.68
C GLU A 244 15.13 7.20 8.07
N GLU A 245 14.62 6.21 8.82
CA GLU A 245 14.14 6.41 10.19
C GLU A 245 15.27 6.87 11.13
N LEU A 246 16.54 6.72 10.74
CA LEU A 246 17.69 7.29 11.46
C LEU A 246 17.58 8.81 11.59
N LEU A 247 17.24 9.51 10.51
CA LEU A 247 17.16 10.97 10.51
C LEU A 247 16.08 11.47 11.46
N ALA A 248 14.91 10.81 11.43
CA ALA A 248 13.80 11.10 12.34
C ALA A 248 14.18 10.87 13.81
N GLU A 249 14.92 9.80 14.12
CA GLU A 249 15.35 9.52 15.50
C GLU A 249 16.37 10.56 16.00
N LEU A 250 17.31 10.99 15.16
CA LEU A 250 18.29 12.04 15.49
C LEU A 250 17.63 13.40 15.74
N GLU A 251 16.57 13.74 14.99
CA GLU A 251 15.80 14.95 15.25
C GLU A 251 15.02 14.89 16.57
N SER A 252 14.53 13.71 16.95
CA SER A 252 13.76 13.52 18.19
C SER A 252 14.60 13.53 19.48
N THR A 253 15.92 13.38 19.35
CA THR A 253 16.87 13.36 20.49
C THR A 253 17.37 14.76 20.88
N LYS A 254 16.98 15.80 20.13
CA LYS A 254 17.18 17.22 20.48
C LYS A 254 16.24 17.69 21.58
#